data_AF-A0A2A3LMK2-F1
#
_entry.id   AF-A0A2A3LMK2-F1
#
_cell.length_a   1.000
_cell.length_b   1.000
_cell.length_c   1.000
_cell.angle_alpha   90.00
_cell.angle_beta   90.00
_cell.angle_gamma   90.00
#
_symmetry.space_group_name_H-M   'P 1'
#
loop_
_entity.id
_entity.type
_entity.pdbx_description
1 polymer ?
#
loop_
_entity_poly.entity_id
_entity_poly.type
_entity_poly.pdbx_seq_one_letter_code
_entity_poly.pdbx_strand_id
1 'polypeptide(L)'
;MKNAHQDGRVLDVTLAAAVTSGQVVTQGRLLGIAVTNGAVGDTIAVHVEGVFRLPKLPAAVINTGDPVTWDINPGRVIVTGATSGDVENFGYAVASAASGTNEVLVRLCPGAGVPASGA
;
A
#
# COMPACT_ATOMS: atom_id res chain seq x y z
N MET A 1 25.69 12.40 -3.08
CA MET A 1 26.64 11.68 -2.18
C MET A 1 27.12 10.44 -2.91
N LYS A 2 28.33 9.93 -2.63
CA LYS A 2 28.89 8.75 -3.34
C LYS A 2 28.07 7.46 -3.12
N ASN A 3 27.09 7.46 -2.22
CA ASN A 3 26.22 6.33 -1.88
C ASN A 3 24.72 6.60 -2.14
N ALA A 4 24.34 7.79 -2.63
CA ALA A 4 22.94 8.11 -2.88
C ALA A 4 22.57 7.61 -4.28
N HIS A 5 21.67 6.61 -4.34
CA HIS A 5 21.27 5.95 -5.59
C HIS A 5 19.96 6.48 -6.19
N GLN A 6 18.95 6.80 -5.36
CA GLN A 6 17.67 7.35 -5.79
C GLN A 6 16.97 8.11 -4.65
N ASP A 7 15.91 8.86 -4.97
CA ASP A 7 15.03 9.47 -3.97
C ASP A 7 14.27 8.38 -3.20
N GLY A 8 14.09 8.54 -1.89
CA GLY A 8 13.34 7.59 -1.07
C GLY A 8 11.82 7.65 -1.28
N ARG A 9 11.30 8.69 -1.93
CA ARG A 9 9.86 8.88 -2.17
C ARG A 9 9.32 8.02 -3.31
N VAL A 10 10.17 7.76 -4.29
CA VAL A 10 9.86 6.97 -5.50
C VAL A 10 10.99 5.98 -5.69
N LEU A 11 10.66 4.70 -5.66
CA LEU A 11 11.64 3.63 -5.81
C LEU A 11 11.42 2.92 -7.14
N ASP A 12 12.51 2.59 -7.82
CA ASP A 12 12.49 1.64 -8.92
C ASP A 12 12.34 0.23 -8.36
N VAL A 13 11.23 -0.43 -8.71
CA VAL A 13 10.86 -1.77 -8.20
C VAL A 13 10.64 -2.72 -9.37
N THR A 14 11.27 -3.89 -9.31
CA THR A 14 11.01 -4.99 -10.25
C THR A 14 9.74 -5.74 -9.86
N LEU A 15 8.80 -5.82 -10.79
CA LEU A 15 7.47 -6.37 -10.55
C LEU A 15 7.46 -7.90 -10.44
N ALA A 16 6.84 -8.42 -9.37
CA ALA A 16 6.57 -9.85 -9.18
C ALA A 16 5.22 -10.29 -9.79
N ALA A 17 4.33 -9.34 -10.08
CA ALA A 17 3.03 -9.52 -10.71
C ALA A 17 2.78 -8.36 -11.68
N ALA A 18 1.99 -8.58 -12.73
CA ALA A 18 1.60 -7.48 -13.61
C ALA A 18 0.75 -6.46 -12.84
N VAL A 19 1.04 -5.17 -13.02
CA VAL A 19 0.30 -4.07 -12.38
C VAL A 19 -0.03 -2.98 -13.39
N THR A 20 -1.11 -2.27 -13.12
CA THR A 20 -1.51 -1.07 -13.83
C THR A 20 -1.17 0.17 -13.00
N SER A 21 -1.03 1.32 -13.68
CA SER A 21 -0.81 2.60 -13.00
C SER A 21 -1.89 2.84 -11.94
N GLY A 22 -1.47 3.28 -10.76
CA GLY A 22 -2.35 3.52 -9.61
C GLY A 22 -2.63 2.28 -8.74
N GLN A 23 -2.21 1.08 -9.15
CA GLN A 23 -2.35 -0.11 -8.30
C GLN A 23 -1.26 -0.18 -7.23
N VAL A 24 -1.60 -0.88 -6.14
CA VAL A 24 -0.67 -1.15 -5.04
C VAL A 24 0.30 -2.25 -5.45
N VAL A 25 1.58 -1.99 -5.21
CA VAL A 25 2.68 -2.94 -5.33
C VAL A 25 3.14 -3.30 -3.93
N THR A 26 3.17 -4.59 -3.61
CA THR A 26 3.64 -5.12 -2.32
C THR A 26 4.82 -6.06 -2.51
N GLN A 27 5.91 -5.87 -1.76
CA GLN A 27 7.06 -6.78 -1.74
C GLN A 27 7.69 -6.81 -0.33
N GLY A 28 7.32 -7.82 0.47
CA GLY A 28 7.71 -7.86 1.88
C GLY A 28 7.19 -6.62 2.61
N ARG A 29 8.09 -5.81 3.18
CA ARG A 29 7.72 -4.56 3.86
C ARG A 29 7.40 -3.40 2.91
N LEU A 30 7.76 -3.51 1.64
CA LEU A 30 7.54 -2.46 0.66
C LEU A 30 6.08 -2.48 0.26
N LEU A 31 5.42 -1.33 0.44
CA LEU A 31 4.12 -1.05 -0.13
C LEU A 31 4.15 0.32 -0.78
N GLY A 32 3.74 0.39 -2.05
CA GLY A 32 3.69 1.64 -2.79
C GLY A 32 2.73 1.59 -3.97
N ILE A 33 2.62 2.70 -4.69
CA ILE A 33 1.69 2.87 -5.81
C ILE A 33 2.46 2.92 -7.13
N ALA A 34 2.08 2.07 -8.08
CA ALA A 34 2.68 2.03 -9.42
C ALA A 34 2.43 3.33 -10.18
N VAL A 35 3.49 3.94 -10.72
CA VAL A 35 3.37 5.16 -11.56
C VAL A 35 2.92 4.80 -12.97
N THR A 36 3.44 3.71 -13.52
CA THR A 36 3.13 3.21 -14.85
C THR A 36 2.64 1.77 -14.77
N ASN A 37 2.02 1.29 -15.86
CA ASN A 37 1.79 -0.14 -16.04
C ASN A 37 3.11 -0.89 -16.27
N GLY A 38 3.11 -2.18 -15.93
CA GLY A 38 4.24 -3.08 -16.19
C GLY A 38 3.84 -4.54 -16.07
N ALA A 39 4.60 -5.40 -16.74
CA ALA A 39 4.49 -6.84 -16.65
C ALA A 39 5.45 -7.42 -15.59
N VAL A 40 5.33 -8.71 -15.31
CA VAL A 40 6.29 -9.42 -14.44
C VAL A 40 7.71 -9.27 -14.98
N GLY A 41 8.64 -8.88 -14.12
CA GLY A 41 10.05 -8.67 -14.47
C GLY A 41 10.37 -7.25 -14.96
N ASP A 42 9.38 -6.41 -15.26
CA ASP A 42 9.62 -5.00 -15.57
C ASP A 42 10.01 -4.24 -14.31
N THR A 43 10.96 -3.31 -14.44
CA THR A 43 11.27 -2.34 -13.40
C THR A 43 10.52 -1.04 -13.67
N ILE A 44 9.65 -0.65 -12.73
CA ILE A 44 8.86 0.57 -12.82
C ILE A 44 9.07 1.46 -11.60
N ALA A 45 8.75 2.75 -11.75
CA ALA A 45 8.71 3.69 -10.65
C ALA A 45 7.48 3.44 -9.75
N VAL A 46 7.70 3.38 -8.44
CA VAL A 46 6.68 3.16 -7.41
C VAL A 46 6.76 4.23 -6.35
N HIS A 47 5.67 4.97 -6.13
CA HIS A 47 5.57 5.93 -5.02
C HIS A 47 5.36 5.18 -3.70
N VAL A 48 6.34 5.23 -2.82
CA VAL A 48 6.26 4.64 -1.48
C VAL A 48 5.92 5.67 -0.40
N GLU A 49 5.99 6.95 -0.75
CA GLU A 49 5.67 8.07 0.14
C GLU A 49 4.64 9.01 -0.50
N GLY A 50 3.60 9.38 0.26
CA GLY A 50 2.54 10.29 -0.18
C GLY A 50 1.17 9.93 0.39
N VAL A 51 0.16 10.68 0.00
CA VAL A 51 -1.25 10.41 0.33
C VAL A 51 -1.95 9.90 -0.92
N PHE A 52 -2.56 8.71 -0.82
CA PHE A 52 -3.23 8.06 -1.94
C PHE A 52 -4.64 7.62 -1.56
N ARG A 53 -5.51 7.59 -2.58
CA ARG A 53 -6.86 7.06 -2.48
C ARG A 53 -6.79 5.57 -2.75
N LEU A 54 -7.18 4.76 -1.77
CA LEU A 54 -7.15 3.30 -1.86
C LEU A 54 -8.54 2.73 -1.64
N PRO A 55 -8.89 1.61 -2.30
CA PRO A 55 -10.12 0.90 -2.00
C PRO A 55 -10.08 0.39 -0.56
N LYS A 56 -11.23 0.36 0.12
CA LYS A 56 -11.37 -0.23 1.46
C LYS A 56 -12.49 -1.25 1.51
N LEU A 57 -12.48 -2.09 2.55
CA LEU A 57 -13.64 -2.90 2.89
C LEU A 57 -14.85 -1.99 3.17
N PRO A 58 -15.96 -2.09 2.42
CA PRO A 58 -17.07 -1.14 2.54
C PRO A 58 -17.67 -1.07 3.94
N ALA A 59 -17.73 -2.22 4.64
CA ALA A 59 -18.25 -2.33 6.00
C ALA A 59 -17.30 -1.75 7.07
N ALA A 60 -16.01 -1.55 6.77
CA ALA A 60 -15.05 -1.01 7.74
C ALA A 60 -15.28 0.49 7.95
N VAL A 61 -15.31 0.91 9.20
CA VAL A 61 -15.26 2.32 9.61
C VAL A 61 -13.81 2.63 9.95
N ILE A 62 -13.25 3.64 9.28
CA ILE A 62 -11.85 4.06 9.45
C ILE A 62 -11.87 5.53 9.84
N ASN A 63 -11.27 5.89 10.96
CA ASN A 63 -11.14 7.27 11.42
C ASN A 63 -9.80 7.86 10.99
N THR A 64 -9.73 9.19 10.94
CA THR A 64 -8.45 9.88 10.72
C THR A 64 -7.44 9.47 11.79
N GLY A 65 -6.24 9.08 11.37
CA GLY A 65 -5.16 8.63 12.23
C GLY A 65 -5.13 7.12 12.47
N ASP A 66 -6.18 6.38 12.12
CA ASP A 66 -6.20 4.93 12.31
C ASP A 66 -5.11 4.26 11.46
N PRO A 67 -4.32 3.33 12.03
CA PRO A 67 -3.41 2.52 11.25
C PRO A 67 -4.21 1.62 10.31
N VAL A 68 -3.64 1.36 9.13
CA VAL A 68 -4.30 0.56 8.11
C VAL A 68 -3.47 -0.64 7.69
N THR A 69 -4.17 -1.70 7.30
CA THR A 69 -3.61 -2.93 6.76
C THR A 69 -4.06 -3.11 5.33
N TRP A 70 -3.14 -3.55 4.46
CA TRP A 70 -3.45 -3.90 3.08
C TRP A 70 -3.73 -5.39 2.98
N ASP A 71 -5.00 -5.71 2.70
CA ASP A 71 -5.49 -7.02 2.34
C ASP A 71 -5.07 -7.33 0.90
N ILE A 72 -4.10 -8.22 0.69
CA ILE A 72 -3.59 -8.54 -0.65
C ILE A 72 -4.60 -9.32 -1.49
N ASN A 73 -5.62 -9.93 -0.86
CA ASN A 73 -6.65 -10.69 -1.54
C ASN A 73 -8.03 -10.43 -0.92
N PRO A 74 -8.75 -9.39 -1.41
CA PRO A 74 -8.83 -9.05 -2.83
C PRO A 74 -8.09 -7.77 -3.27
N GLY A 75 -7.26 -7.16 -2.44
CA GLY A 75 -6.60 -5.88 -2.78
C GLY A 75 -7.38 -4.67 -2.27
N ARG A 76 -7.41 -4.48 -0.95
CA ARG A 76 -8.13 -3.37 -0.30
C ARG A 76 -7.56 -3.06 1.08
N VAL A 77 -7.92 -1.89 1.60
CA VAL A 77 -7.64 -1.50 2.97
C VAL A 77 -8.63 -2.15 3.93
N ILE A 78 -8.09 -2.77 4.99
CA ILE A 78 -8.81 -3.31 6.15
C ILE A 78 -8.19 -2.76 7.44
N VAL A 79 -8.90 -2.89 8.56
CA VAL A 79 -8.42 -2.51 9.91
C VAL A 79 -8.35 -3.71 10.86
N THR A 80 -8.96 -4.82 10.50
CA THR A 80 -8.97 -6.08 11.25
C THR A 80 -9.05 -7.25 10.28
N GLY A 81 -8.68 -8.45 10.73
CA GLY A 81 -8.79 -9.67 9.93
C GLY A 81 -7.66 -9.86 8.92
N ALA A 82 -6.46 -9.35 9.24
CA ALA A 82 -5.26 -9.61 8.45
C ALA A 82 -4.97 -11.11 8.38
N THR A 83 -4.52 -11.56 7.22
CA THR A 83 -4.16 -12.94 6.91
C THR A 83 -2.73 -13.00 6.36
N SER A 84 -2.21 -14.21 6.16
CA SER A 84 -0.82 -14.40 5.70
C SER A 84 -0.58 -13.67 4.37
N GLY A 85 0.46 -12.84 4.34
CA GLY A 85 0.85 -12.06 3.16
C GLY A 85 0.28 -10.64 3.11
N ASP A 86 -0.69 -10.30 3.98
CA ASP A 86 -1.15 -8.92 4.14
C ASP A 86 -0.04 -8.02 4.68
N VAL A 87 -0.14 -6.72 4.42
CA VAL A 87 0.84 -5.74 4.90
C VAL A 87 0.19 -4.86 5.97
N GLU A 88 0.54 -5.11 7.23
CA GLU A 88 0.03 -4.37 8.38
C GLU A 88 0.80 -3.08 8.61
N ASN A 89 0.13 -2.06 9.15
CA ASN A 89 0.75 -0.80 9.59
C ASN A 89 1.56 -0.07 8.50
N PHE A 90 1.18 -0.22 7.23
CA PHE A 90 1.89 0.41 6.12
C PHE A 90 1.66 1.93 6.03
N GLY A 91 0.70 2.45 6.79
CA GLY A 91 0.29 3.84 6.76
C GLY A 91 -0.85 4.10 7.74
N TYR A 92 -1.43 5.30 7.63
CA TYR A 92 -2.61 5.70 8.40
C TYR A 92 -3.60 6.49 7.55
N ALA A 93 -4.87 6.48 7.94
CA ALA A 93 -5.90 7.25 7.24
C ALA A 93 -5.77 8.75 7.53
N VAL A 94 -5.82 9.60 6.50
CA VAL A 94 -5.77 11.07 6.67
C VAL A 94 -7.14 11.72 6.75
N ALA A 95 -8.19 10.98 6.41
CA ALA A 95 -9.58 11.40 6.50
C ALA A 95 -10.44 10.21 6.94
N SER A 96 -11.53 10.49 7.67
CA SER A 96 -12.47 9.45 8.07
C SER A 96 -13.25 8.92 6.86
N ALA A 97 -13.48 7.61 6.86
CA ALA A 97 -14.24 6.88 5.86
C ALA A 97 -15.27 6.00 6.57
N ALA A 98 -16.54 6.41 6.50
CA ALA A 98 -17.65 5.73 7.15
C ALA A 98 -17.98 4.39 6.47
N SER A 99 -18.79 3.58 7.15
CA SER A 99 -19.38 2.38 6.53
C SER A 99 -20.21 2.76 5.29
N GLY A 100 -20.13 1.94 4.25
CA GLY A 100 -20.75 2.18 2.95
C GLY A 100 -19.89 2.98 1.96
N THR A 101 -18.76 3.55 2.40
CA THR A 101 -17.77 4.13 1.47
C THR A 101 -16.79 3.05 0.97
N ASN A 102 -16.38 3.14 -0.29
CA ASN A 102 -15.51 2.14 -0.91
C ASN A 102 -14.04 2.54 -0.93
N GLU A 103 -13.71 3.76 -0.47
CA GLU A 103 -12.37 4.32 -0.57
C GLU A 103 -11.97 5.04 0.72
N VAL A 104 -10.68 5.15 0.94
CA VAL A 104 -10.07 5.91 2.03
C VAL A 104 -8.80 6.59 1.55
N LEU A 105 -8.52 7.79 2.07
CA LEU A 105 -7.25 8.48 1.84
C LEU A 105 -6.23 8.01 2.88
N VAL A 106 -5.11 7.47 2.42
CA VAL A 106 -4.06 6.88 3.26
C VAL A 106 -2.74 7.57 3.01
N ARG A 107 -2.08 7.99 4.08
CA ARG A 107 -0.66 8.38 4.07
C ARG A 107 0.19 7.12 4.16
N LEU A 108 0.99 6.85 3.13
CA LEU A 108 1.97 5.76 3.17
C LEU A 108 3.13 6.13 4.10
N CYS A 109 3.58 5.21 4.93
CA CYS A 109 4.72 5.38 5.82
C CYS A 109 5.84 4.40 5.39
N PRO A 110 6.79 4.85 4.56
CA PRO A 110 7.86 3.98 4.06
C PRO A 110 8.57 3.24 5.21
N GLY A 111 8.62 1.91 5.12
CA GLY A 111 9.31 1.06 6.09
C GLY A 111 8.54 0.70 7.37
N ALA A 112 7.34 1.23 7.59
CA ALA A 112 6.48 0.84 8.72
C ALA A 112 5.71 -0.47 8.49
N GLY A 113 5.55 -0.88 7.23
CA GLY A 113 4.83 -2.08 6.84
C GLY A 113 5.42 -3.37 7.43
N VAL A 114 4.57 -4.19 8.03
CA VAL A 114 4.93 -5.51 8.57
C VAL A 114 4.13 -6.57 7.81
N PRO A 115 4.79 -7.52 7.10
CA PRO A 115 4.10 -8.65 6.51
C PRO A 115 3.47 -9.50 7.61
N ALA A 116 2.15 -9.70 7.54
CA ALA A 116 1.43 -10.57 8.44
C ALA A 116 1.93 -12.01 8.25
N SER A 117 2.32 -12.67 9.35
CA SER A 117 2.85 -14.04 9.32
C SER A 117 1.77 -15.10 9.07
N GLY A 118 0.50 -14.71 8.97
CA GLY A 118 -0.63 -15.63 9.09
C GLY A 118 -0.80 -16.09 10.54
N ALA A 119 -2.06 -16.36 10.92
CA ALA A 119 -2.38 -17.12 12.13
C ALA A 119 -2.31 -18.62 11.83
#